data_AF-A0A8C9WFL6-F1
#
_entry.id   AF-A0A8C9WFL6-F1
#
_cell.length_a   1.000
_cell.length_b   1.000
_cell.length_c   1.000
_cell.angle_alpha   90.00
_cell.angle_beta   90.00
_cell.angle_gamma   90.00
#
_symmetry.space_group_name_H-M   'P 1'
#
loop_
_entity.id
_entity.type
_entity.pdbx_description
1 polymer ?
#
loop_
_entity_poly.entity_id
_entity_poly.type
_entity_poly.pdbx_seq_one_letter_code
_entity_poly.pdbx_strand_id
1 'polypeptide(L)'
;LVWYPFRSAMVNNQATGSGAAPRACAGCGGRIADRFLLFSMERYWHTRCLKCSCCQAQLGDIGTTCFSKGGMILCRNDYIRLFGHTGACSACGQSIPASEMVMRAQGNVYHLKCFTCATCRNRLVPGDRFHYVNGTIFCEHDRPGGALMSGHLPPLQGNTVLPDQKVRNSFTYEPTLFPSSILPFSSSSCLGKALTTKNSNLEKLELDFLKQLSYQG
;
A
#
# COMPACT_ATOMS: atom_id res chain seq x y z
N LEU A 1 7.45 -4.05 9.80
CA LEU A 1 6.42 -4.82 9.05
C LEU A 1 7.17 -5.76 8.11
N VAL A 2 7.02 -7.08 8.27
CA VAL A 2 7.82 -8.01 7.46
C VAL A 2 7.08 -8.30 6.16
N TRP A 3 7.47 -7.56 5.15
CA TRP A 3 7.01 -7.69 3.77
C TRP A 3 7.96 -8.63 3.06
N TYR A 4 7.44 -9.75 2.56
CA TYR A 4 8.26 -10.73 1.86
C TYR A 4 7.91 -10.71 0.37
N PRO A 5 8.79 -10.16 -0.50
CA PRO A 5 8.61 -10.30 -1.93
C PRO A 5 8.82 -11.76 -2.35
N PHE A 6 8.10 -12.18 -3.37
CA PHE A 6 8.27 -13.48 -4.01
C PHE A 6 9.36 -13.35 -5.06
N ARG A 7 10.40 -14.19 -4.94
CA ARG A 7 11.28 -14.46 -6.05
C ARG A 7 10.83 -15.77 -6.69
N SER A 8 10.26 -15.67 -7.89
CA SER A 8 10.01 -16.83 -8.74
C SER A 8 11.35 -17.27 -9.33
N ALA A 9 11.69 -18.54 -9.13
CA ALA A 9 12.84 -19.15 -9.77
C ALA A 9 12.37 -20.33 -10.61
N MET A 10 12.93 -20.46 -11.81
CA MET A 10 12.78 -21.69 -12.58
C MET A 10 13.59 -22.79 -11.90
N VAL A 11 13.00 -23.97 -11.76
CA VAL A 11 13.74 -25.14 -11.28
C VAL A 11 14.63 -25.62 -12.42
N ASN A 12 15.94 -25.39 -12.32
CA ASN A 12 16.87 -26.01 -13.25
C ASN A 12 17.01 -27.48 -12.85
N ASN A 13 16.38 -28.37 -13.62
CA ASN A 13 16.44 -29.81 -13.39
C ASN A 13 17.78 -30.44 -13.84
N GLN A 14 18.78 -29.61 -14.19
CA GLN A 14 20.11 -30.03 -14.64
C GLN A 14 21.14 -30.11 -13.50
N ALA A 15 20.79 -30.79 -12.41
CA ALA A 15 21.76 -31.19 -11.39
C ALA A 15 21.67 -32.69 -11.11
N THR A 16 21.80 -33.50 -12.16
CA THR A 16 22.24 -34.89 -12.04
C THR A 16 23.75 -34.88 -11.81
N GLY A 17 24.15 -34.64 -10.56
CA GLY A 17 25.55 -34.74 -10.14
C GLY A 17 25.96 -33.63 -9.18
N SER A 18 26.26 -34.03 -7.95
CA SER A 18 26.95 -33.26 -6.90
C SER A 18 26.06 -32.43 -5.95
N GLY A 19 25.70 -33.04 -4.82
CA GLY A 19 25.67 -32.40 -3.48
C GLY A 19 24.65 -31.31 -3.16
N ALA A 20 23.84 -30.83 -4.09
CA ALA A 20 22.82 -29.83 -3.78
C ALA A 20 21.63 -30.48 -3.05
N ALA A 21 21.39 -30.10 -1.79
CA ALA A 21 20.24 -30.58 -1.02
C ALA A 21 18.94 -30.30 -1.80
N PRO A 22 18.02 -31.28 -1.89
CA PRO A 22 16.75 -31.10 -2.60
C PRO A 22 15.97 -29.95 -1.99
N ARG A 23 15.45 -29.06 -2.84
CA ARG A 23 14.58 -27.96 -2.39
C ARG A 23 13.26 -28.54 -1.91
N ALA A 24 13.16 -28.72 -0.59
CA ALA A 24 11.94 -29.18 0.07
C ALA A 24 10.97 -28.02 0.28
N CYS A 25 9.69 -28.28 0.08
CA CYS A 25 8.64 -27.30 0.30
C CYS A 25 8.37 -27.12 1.79
N ALA A 26 8.39 -25.89 2.28
CA ALA A 26 8.07 -25.59 3.68
C ALA A 26 6.59 -25.83 4.05
N GLY A 27 5.68 -25.87 3.07
CA GLY A 27 4.26 -26.10 3.31
C GLY A 27 3.87 -27.58 3.40
N CYS A 28 4.45 -28.45 2.56
CA CYS A 28 4.09 -29.87 2.51
C CYS A 28 5.24 -30.83 2.86
N GLY A 29 6.46 -30.34 3.04
CA GLY A 29 7.66 -31.15 3.27
C GLY A 29 8.18 -31.91 2.04
N GLY A 30 7.38 -32.01 0.98
CA GLY A 30 7.73 -32.71 -0.25
C GLY A 30 8.81 -32.01 -1.08
N ARG A 31 9.46 -32.77 -1.97
CA ARG A 31 10.42 -32.21 -2.95
C ARG A 31 9.69 -31.35 -3.98
N ILE A 32 10.29 -30.23 -4.35
CA ILE A 32 9.75 -29.35 -5.40
C ILE A 32 10.31 -29.80 -6.76
N ALA A 33 9.47 -30.48 -7.54
CA ALA A 33 9.74 -30.87 -8.92
C ALA A 33 8.97 -30.02 -9.96
N ASP A 34 8.18 -29.05 -9.49
CA ASP A 34 7.42 -28.13 -10.35
C ASP A 34 8.38 -27.26 -11.19
N ARG A 35 7.95 -26.88 -12.40
CA ARG A 35 8.75 -25.99 -13.29
C ARG A 35 9.12 -24.66 -12.62
N PHE A 36 8.20 -24.14 -11.81
CA PHE A 36 8.34 -22.87 -11.11
C PHE A 36 8.18 -23.10 -9.61
N LEU A 37 9.03 -22.43 -8.83
CA LEU A 37 8.93 -22.41 -7.38
C LEU A 37 8.97 -20.98 -6.86
N LEU A 38 8.44 -20.80 -5.66
CA LEU A 38 8.46 -19.53 -4.95
C LEU A 38 9.49 -19.59 -3.84
N PHE A 39 10.32 -18.55 -3.76
CA PHE A 39 11.17 -18.30 -2.60
C PHE A 39 10.62 -17.12 -1.81
N SER A 40 10.25 -17.37 -0.56
CA SER A 40 9.70 -16.38 0.37
C SER A 40 9.96 -16.83 1.80
N MET A 41 10.13 -15.87 2.73
CA MET A 41 10.43 -16.16 4.14
C MET A 41 11.63 -17.12 4.30
N GLU A 42 12.66 -16.93 3.47
CA GLU A 42 13.89 -17.75 3.42
C GLU A 42 13.66 -19.25 3.14
N ARG A 43 12.49 -19.61 2.60
CA ARG A 43 12.07 -20.99 2.36
C ARG A 43 11.55 -21.15 0.94
N TYR A 44 11.61 -22.40 0.45
CA TYR A 44 11.04 -22.76 -0.84
C TYR A 44 9.61 -23.28 -0.70
N TRP A 45 8.78 -22.93 -1.67
CA TRP A 45 7.38 -23.29 -1.70
C TRP A 45 6.97 -23.72 -3.11
N HIS A 46 6.12 -24.75 -3.21
CA HIS A 46 5.30 -24.91 -4.41
C HIS A 46 4.38 -23.70 -4.55
N THR A 47 4.04 -23.31 -5.78
CA THR A 47 3.07 -22.23 -6.05
C THR A 47 1.75 -22.48 -5.32
N ARG A 48 1.28 -23.73 -5.36
CA ARG A 48 0.08 -24.19 -4.65
C ARG A 48 0.21 -24.28 -3.14
N CYS A 49 1.41 -24.35 -2.57
CA CYS A 49 1.60 -24.54 -1.13
C CYS A 49 1.73 -23.22 -0.36
N LEU A 50 2.09 -22.13 -1.03
CA LEU A 50 2.13 -20.81 -0.41
C LEU A 50 0.73 -20.19 -0.43
N LYS A 51 -0.04 -20.41 0.63
CA LYS A 51 -1.45 -20.02 0.74
C LYS A 51 -1.69 -19.05 1.89
N CYS A 52 -2.72 -18.22 1.78
CA CYS A 52 -3.21 -17.44 2.91
C CYS A 52 -3.83 -18.36 3.98
N SER A 53 -3.43 -18.23 5.24
CA SER A 53 -3.99 -19.00 6.36
C SER A 53 -5.49 -18.72 6.57
N CYS A 54 -5.99 -17.54 6.18
CA CYS A 54 -7.39 -17.15 6.38
C CYS A 54 -8.29 -17.51 5.19
N CYS A 55 -7.96 -17.02 3.99
CA CYS A 55 -8.81 -17.23 2.80
C CYS A 55 -8.38 -18.41 1.92
N GLN A 56 -7.28 -19.09 2.24
CA GLN A 56 -6.71 -20.20 1.47
C GLN A 56 -6.30 -19.86 0.02
N ALA A 57 -6.37 -18.58 -0.38
CA ALA A 57 -5.92 -18.12 -1.69
C ALA A 57 -4.42 -18.41 -1.89
N GLN A 58 -4.09 -18.87 -3.09
CA GLN A 58 -2.70 -19.11 -3.50
C GLN A 58 -2.02 -17.75 -3.68
N LEU A 59 -1.05 -17.46 -2.83
CA LEU A 59 -0.48 -16.11 -2.75
C LEU A 59 0.31 -15.76 -4.01
N GLY A 60 0.94 -16.75 -4.65
CA GLY A 60 1.68 -16.58 -5.90
C GLY A 60 0.82 -16.14 -7.09
N ASP A 61 -0.48 -16.41 -7.07
CA ASP A 61 -1.39 -16.05 -8.18
C ASP A 61 -1.98 -14.64 -7.99
N ILE A 62 -2.26 -14.26 -6.74
CA ILE A 62 -2.95 -12.99 -6.42
C ILE A 62 -1.99 -11.80 -6.27
N GLY A 63 -0.68 -12.05 -6.16
CA GLY A 63 0.29 -10.99 -6.00
C GLY A 63 1.73 -11.49 -5.90
N THR A 64 2.64 -10.55 -5.66
CA THR A 64 4.08 -10.82 -5.60
C THR A 64 4.62 -10.79 -4.17
N THR A 65 3.75 -10.73 -3.16
CA THR A 65 4.15 -10.46 -1.77
C THR A 65 3.20 -11.14 -0.77
N CYS A 66 3.73 -11.61 0.36
CA CYS A 66 2.93 -12.05 1.51
C CYS A 66 3.30 -11.29 2.78
N PHE A 67 2.42 -11.40 3.77
CA PHE A 67 2.66 -10.90 5.12
C PHE A 67 2.77 -12.08 6.09
N SER A 68 3.70 -12.01 7.04
CA SER A 68 3.77 -12.98 8.13
C SER A 68 3.62 -12.31 9.48
N LYS A 69 2.73 -12.85 10.34
CA LYS A 69 2.52 -12.39 11.71
C LYS A 69 1.98 -13.55 12.55
N GLY A 70 2.60 -13.79 13.72
CA GLY A 70 2.15 -14.83 14.65
C GLY A 70 2.13 -16.23 14.05
N GLY A 71 3.10 -16.57 13.17
CA GLY A 71 3.16 -17.87 12.49
C GLY A 71 2.17 -18.04 11.33
N MET A 72 1.28 -17.09 11.09
CA MET A 72 0.38 -17.10 9.93
C MET A 72 1.04 -16.47 8.70
N ILE A 73 0.66 -16.95 7.52
CA ILE A 73 1.01 -16.35 6.23
C ILE A 73 -0.28 -15.78 5.64
N LEU A 74 -0.33 -14.47 5.40
CA LEU A 74 -1.55 -13.76 5.04
C LEU A 74 -1.43 -13.03 3.72
N CYS A 75 -2.55 -12.95 2.99
CA CYS A 75 -2.70 -12.04 1.88
C CYS A 75 -2.81 -10.59 2.39
N ARG A 76 -2.61 -9.61 1.51
CA ARG A 76 -2.73 -8.18 1.84
C ARG A 76 -4.07 -7.85 2.50
N ASN A 77 -5.16 -8.37 1.94
CA ASN A 77 -6.51 -8.05 2.40
C ASN A 77 -6.78 -8.58 3.80
N ASP A 78 -6.43 -9.85 4.07
CA ASP A 78 -6.60 -10.46 5.39
C ASP A 78 -5.66 -9.87 6.43
N TYR A 79 -4.44 -9.51 6.03
CA TYR A 79 -3.52 -8.81 6.92
C TYR A 79 -4.10 -7.47 7.38
N ILE A 80 -4.61 -6.65 6.45
CA ILE A 80 -5.25 -5.37 6.76
C ILE A 80 -6.50 -5.60 7.61
N ARG A 81 -7.33 -6.57 7.26
CA ARG A 81 -8.56 -6.89 8.00
C ARG A 81 -8.31 -7.27 9.45
N LEU A 82 -7.27 -8.06 9.72
CA LEU A 82 -6.97 -8.58 11.06
C LEU A 82 -6.05 -7.68 11.88
N PHE A 83 -5.14 -6.96 11.22
CA PHE A 83 -4.04 -6.25 11.89
C PHE A 83 -3.85 -4.82 11.42
N GLY A 84 -4.66 -4.33 10.48
CA GLY A 84 -4.67 -2.94 10.09
C GLY A 84 -5.16 -2.05 11.23
N HIS A 85 -4.74 -0.79 11.22
CA HIS A 85 -5.20 0.18 12.21
C HIS A 85 -6.68 0.50 11.99
N THR A 86 -7.50 0.18 12.99
CA THR A 86 -8.92 0.54 13.02
C THR A 86 -9.06 1.97 13.56
N GLY A 87 -9.87 2.80 12.89
CA GLY A 87 -10.23 4.13 13.38
C GLY A 87 -11.55 4.11 14.14
N ALA A 88 -11.97 5.25 14.67
CA ALA A 88 -13.34 5.46 15.16
C ALA A 88 -14.00 6.58 14.35
N CYS A 89 -15.29 6.43 14.04
CA CYS A 89 -16.02 7.44 13.29
C CYS A 89 -16.38 8.62 14.21
N SER A 90 -15.98 9.84 13.86
CA SER A 90 -16.26 11.04 14.66
C SER A 90 -17.74 11.43 14.71
N ALA A 91 -18.58 10.87 13.84
CA ALA A 91 -20.03 11.15 13.82
C ALA A 91 -20.87 10.13 14.60
N CYS A 92 -20.55 8.83 14.54
CA CYS A 92 -21.32 7.79 15.23
C CYS A 92 -20.58 7.09 16.39
N GLY A 93 -19.30 7.40 16.59
CA GLY A 93 -18.45 6.80 17.63
C GLY A 93 -18.07 5.34 17.39
N GLN A 94 -18.63 4.68 16.36
CA GLN A 94 -18.38 3.27 16.10
C GLN A 94 -17.00 3.04 15.48
N SER A 95 -16.41 1.86 15.74
CA SER A 95 -15.14 1.44 15.15
C SER A 95 -15.26 1.26 13.64
N ILE A 96 -14.29 1.78 12.91
CA ILE A 96 -14.16 1.61 11.46
C ILE A 96 -13.12 0.52 11.18
N PRO A 97 -13.51 -0.59 10.52
CA PRO A 97 -12.58 -1.62 10.07
C PRO A 97 -11.47 -1.03 9.18
N ALA A 98 -10.25 -1.56 9.29
CA ALA A 98 -9.13 -1.10 8.48
C ALA A 98 -9.30 -1.37 6.97
N SER A 99 -10.20 -2.28 6.60
CA SER A 99 -10.56 -2.58 5.21
C SER A 99 -11.65 -1.65 4.64
N GLU A 100 -12.29 -0.83 5.47
CA GLU A 100 -13.40 0.03 5.05
C GLU A 100 -12.91 1.37 4.47
N MET A 101 -13.58 1.86 3.43
CA MET A 101 -13.35 3.19 2.86
C MET A 101 -13.95 4.28 3.76
N VAL A 102 -13.25 5.41 3.89
CA VAL A 102 -13.64 6.49 4.79
C VAL A 102 -13.57 7.86 4.15
N MET A 103 -14.32 8.79 4.72
CA MET A 103 -14.16 10.22 4.48
C MET A 103 -13.26 10.81 5.56
N ARG A 104 -12.38 11.75 5.17
CA ARG A 104 -11.52 12.49 6.08
C ARG A 104 -11.76 13.98 5.95
N ALA A 105 -11.93 14.67 7.08
CA ALA A 105 -12.05 16.11 7.14
C ALA A 105 -11.38 16.65 8.42
N GLN A 106 -10.45 17.59 8.28
CA GLN A 106 -9.75 18.25 9.40
C GLN A 106 -9.19 17.26 10.44
N GLY A 107 -8.57 16.16 9.97
CA GLY A 107 -7.99 15.13 10.85
C GLY A 107 -8.98 14.09 11.39
N ASN A 108 -10.29 14.31 11.23
CA ASN A 108 -11.34 13.38 11.65
C ASN A 108 -11.69 12.37 10.55
N VAL A 109 -12.17 11.19 10.97
CA VAL A 109 -12.51 10.07 10.08
C VAL A 109 -13.99 9.73 10.22
N TYR A 110 -14.65 9.46 9.09
CA TYR A 110 -16.07 9.17 9.03
C TYR A 110 -16.35 7.98 8.13
N HIS A 111 -17.34 7.15 8.47
CA HIS A 111 -17.94 6.24 7.50
C HIS A 111 -18.49 7.03 6.31
N LEU A 112 -18.49 6.42 5.12
CA LEU A 112 -19.12 7.03 3.93
C LEU A 112 -20.57 7.44 4.20
N LYS A 113 -21.31 6.63 4.97
CA LYS A 113 -22.71 6.89 5.33
C LYS A 113 -22.89 7.98 6.38
N CYS A 114 -21.87 8.22 7.21
CA CYS A 114 -21.93 9.22 8.29
C CYS A 114 -21.46 10.60 7.84
N PHE A 115 -20.82 10.70 6.67
CA PHE A 115 -20.38 11.97 6.09
C PHE A 115 -21.57 12.70 5.44
N THR A 116 -22.37 13.35 6.28
CA THR A 116 -23.66 13.95 5.93
C THR A 116 -23.74 15.40 6.39
N CYS A 117 -24.50 16.22 5.68
CA CYS A 117 -24.80 17.59 6.09
C CYS A 117 -25.60 17.57 7.40
N ALA A 118 -25.20 18.39 8.38
CA ALA A 118 -25.93 18.51 9.65
C ALA A 118 -27.34 19.10 9.49
N THR A 119 -27.57 19.91 8.45
CA THR A 119 -28.84 20.59 8.16
C THR A 119 -29.77 19.70 7.33
N CYS A 120 -29.49 19.51 6.03
CA CYS A 120 -30.36 18.74 5.14
C CYS A 120 -30.22 17.21 5.27
N ARG A 121 -29.27 16.71 6.07
CA ARG A 121 -28.94 15.27 6.20
C ARG A 121 -28.52 14.57 4.91
N ASN A 122 -28.30 15.32 3.83
CA ASN A 122 -27.82 14.75 2.57
C ASN A 122 -26.41 14.18 2.74
N ARG A 123 -26.15 13.03 2.10
CA ARG A 123 -24.84 12.37 2.11
C ARG A 123 -23.95 13.02 1.06
N LEU A 124 -22.75 13.43 1.49
CA LEU A 124 -21.76 14.04 0.62
C LEU A 124 -20.87 12.96 0.00
N VAL A 125 -20.67 13.02 -1.30
CA VAL A 125 -19.88 12.05 -2.10
C VAL A 125 -18.65 12.71 -2.70
N PRO A 126 -17.63 11.94 -3.14
CA PRO A 126 -16.44 12.51 -3.78
C PRO A 126 -16.80 13.40 -4.96
N GLY A 127 -16.30 14.63 -4.96
CA GLY A 127 -16.68 15.64 -5.93
C GLY A 127 -17.51 16.78 -5.34
N ASP A 128 -18.27 16.52 -4.29
CA ASP A 128 -19.09 17.55 -3.65
C ASP A 128 -18.23 18.61 -2.95
N ARG A 129 -18.76 19.83 -2.90
CA ARG A 129 -18.25 20.91 -2.07
C ARG A 129 -18.95 20.88 -0.72
N PHE A 130 -18.17 21.10 0.34
CA PHE A 130 -18.68 21.10 1.70
C PHE A 130 -17.92 22.10 2.57
N HIS A 131 -18.54 22.45 3.69
CA HIS A 131 -17.95 23.27 4.74
C HIS A 131 -17.80 22.46 6.03
N TYR A 132 -16.71 22.73 6.75
CA TYR A 132 -16.44 22.09 8.03
C TYR A 132 -16.28 23.17 9.10
N VAL A 133 -17.19 23.22 10.07
CA VAL A 133 -17.23 24.24 11.12
C VAL A 133 -17.40 23.56 12.48
N ASN A 134 -16.44 23.76 13.39
CA ASN A 134 -16.49 23.25 14.76
C ASN A 134 -16.85 21.76 14.87
N GLY A 135 -16.23 20.91 14.05
CA GLY A 135 -16.52 19.46 14.08
C GLY A 135 -17.69 19.03 13.19
N THR A 136 -18.47 19.98 12.65
CA THR A 136 -19.73 19.74 11.96
C THR A 136 -19.60 19.97 10.46
N ILE A 137 -20.21 19.08 9.67
CA ILE A 137 -20.16 19.09 8.20
C ILE A 137 -21.44 19.72 7.63
N PHE A 138 -21.29 20.62 6.67
CA PHE A 138 -22.40 21.26 5.95
C PHE A 138 -22.17 21.12 4.45
N CYS A 139 -23.22 20.90 3.67
CA CYS A 139 -23.12 20.98 2.21
C CYS A 139 -22.91 22.45 1.76
N GLU A 140 -22.55 22.65 0.50
CA GLU A 140 -22.37 23.98 -0.12
C GLU A 140 -23.56 24.93 0.12
N HIS A 141 -24.78 24.40 0.15
CA HIS A 141 -26.02 25.20 0.24
C HIS A 141 -26.41 25.56 1.69
N ASP A 142 -25.96 24.80 2.68
CA ASP A 142 -26.44 24.88 4.07
C ASP A 142 -25.41 25.50 5.03
N ARG A 143 -24.45 26.28 4.51
CA ARG A 143 -23.38 26.85 5.33
C ARG A 143 -23.95 27.78 6.42
N PRO A 144 -23.76 27.49 7.72
CA PRO A 144 -24.20 28.39 8.77
C PRO A 144 -23.42 29.71 8.70
N GLY A 145 -24.16 30.83 8.67
CA GLY A 145 -23.58 32.18 8.55
C GLY A 145 -23.26 32.64 7.11
N GLY A 146 -23.58 31.85 6.09
CA GLY A 146 -23.42 32.24 4.67
C GLY A 146 -24.61 33.03 4.08
N ALA A 147 -25.72 33.14 4.81
CA ALA A 147 -26.97 33.74 4.36
C ALA A 147 -26.96 35.29 4.39
N LEU A 148 -25.94 35.93 3.80
CA LEU A 148 -26.01 37.36 3.44
C LEU A 148 -25.60 37.66 1.99
N MET A 149 -25.41 36.68 1.12
CA MET A 149 -25.10 36.95 -0.29
C MET A 149 -26.21 36.46 -1.22
N SER A 150 -27.37 37.10 -1.10
CA SER A 150 -28.35 37.21 -2.19
C SER A 150 -28.80 38.67 -2.24
N GLY A 151 -27.88 39.53 -2.67
CA GLY A 151 -28.06 40.97 -2.82
C GLY A 151 -26.90 41.54 -3.63
N HIS A 152 -27.10 41.58 -4.95
CA HIS A 152 -26.41 42.36 -5.99
C HIS A 152 -25.24 43.28 -5.54
N LEU A 153 -24.00 43.02 -5.99
CA LEU A 153 -22.94 43.97 -6.45
C LEU A 153 -21.59 43.25 -6.78
N PRO A 154 -20.77 43.73 -7.75
CA PRO A 154 -19.51 43.10 -8.21
C PRO A 154 -18.25 43.58 -7.43
N PRO A 155 -17.04 43.01 -7.69
CA PRO A 155 -16.11 42.57 -6.63
C PRO A 155 -15.08 43.62 -6.24
N LEU A 156 -14.70 43.67 -4.95
CA LEU A 156 -13.41 44.21 -4.51
C LEU A 156 -12.80 43.38 -3.38
N GLN A 157 -11.48 43.24 -3.51
CA GLN A 157 -10.49 42.51 -2.71
C GLN A 157 -10.86 42.07 -1.28
N GLY A 158 -10.51 40.81 -1.01
CA GLY A 158 -9.64 40.49 0.11
C GLY A 158 -10.32 40.01 1.37
N ASN A 159 -10.49 38.70 1.48
CA ASN A 159 -10.15 37.93 2.69
C ASN A 159 -10.03 36.46 2.31
N THR A 160 -9.02 35.80 2.86
CA THR A 160 -8.58 34.43 2.59
C THR A 160 -9.70 33.41 2.82
N VAL A 161 -10.50 33.16 1.78
CA VAL A 161 -11.37 31.98 1.70
C VAL A 161 -10.43 30.79 1.54
N LEU A 162 -10.27 30.01 2.62
CA LEU A 162 -9.62 28.70 2.55
C LEU A 162 -10.29 27.89 1.43
N PRO A 163 -9.51 27.25 0.55
CA PRO A 163 -10.05 26.71 -0.68
C PRO A 163 -11.07 25.62 -0.39
N ASP A 164 -12.13 25.61 -1.19
CA ASP A 164 -13.11 24.54 -1.30
C ASP A 164 -12.52 23.17 -1.03
N GLN A 165 -12.99 22.53 0.05
CA GLN A 165 -12.64 21.15 0.29
C GLN A 165 -13.49 20.28 -0.62
N LYS A 166 -12.86 19.77 -1.68
CA LYS A 166 -13.45 18.73 -2.51
C LYS A 166 -13.45 17.43 -1.71
N VAL A 167 -14.61 16.80 -1.56
CA VAL A 167 -14.71 15.48 -0.94
C VAL A 167 -13.79 14.51 -1.69
N ARG A 168 -12.94 13.81 -0.95
CA ARG A 168 -12.07 12.75 -1.47
C ARG A 168 -12.30 11.49 -0.64
N ASN A 169 -12.49 10.36 -1.33
CA ASN A 169 -12.37 9.08 -0.67
C ASN A 169 -10.92 8.87 -0.28
N SER A 170 -10.70 8.44 0.95
CA SER A 170 -9.42 7.94 1.41
C SER A 170 -9.67 6.63 2.12
N PHE A 171 -8.72 5.72 2.04
CA PHE A 171 -8.75 4.59 2.96
C PHE A 171 -8.33 5.09 4.35
N THR A 172 -8.72 4.36 5.40
CA THR A 172 -8.08 4.51 6.72
C THR A 172 -6.58 4.24 6.62
N TYR A 173 -6.17 3.46 5.60
CA TYR A 173 -4.83 3.54 5.03
C TYR A 173 -4.66 4.89 4.31
N GLU A 174 -4.23 5.90 5.06
CA GLU A 174 -3.22 6.81 4.51
C GLU A 174 -1.90 6.04 4.64
N PRO A 175 -1.07 5.92 3.59
CA PRO A 175 0.29 5.44 3.75
C PRO A 175 1.16 6.52 4.43
N THR A 176 0.66 7.19 5.47
CA THR A 176 1.51 7.90 6.41
C THR A 176 2.03 6.86 7.38
N LEU A 177 3.04 6.10 6.94
CA LEU A 177 4.05 5.37 7.72
C LEU A 177 4.84 4.43 6.77
N PHE A 178 5.42 4.98 5.70
CA PHE A 178 6.85 4.71 5.55
C PHE A 178 7.52 5.66 6.55
N PRO A 179 8.04 5.20 7.70
CA PRO A 179 9.02 6.01 8.40
C PRO A 179 10.17 6.23 7.40
N SER A 180 10.44 7.49 7.07
CA SER A 180 11.55 7.98 6.23
C SER A 180 12.93 7.67 6.80
N SER A 181 13.06 6.65 7.65
CA SER A 181 14.24 6.32 8.44
C SER A 181 14.59 4.83 8.44
N ILE A 182 13.97 3.99 7.60
CA ILE A 182 14.56 2.68 7.29
C ILE A 182 15.38 2.83 6.01
N LEU A 183 16.65 3.17 6.23
CA LEU A 183 17.71 3.08 5.25
C LEU A 183 17.61 1.74 4.51
N PRO A 184 17.88 1.68 3.19
CA PRO A 184 18.11 0.40 2.54
C PRO A 184 19.32 -0.23 3.24
N PHE A 185 19.09 -1.25 4.07
CA PHE A 185 20.18 -2.15 4.43
C PHE A 185 20.69 -2.72 3.13
N SER A 186 21.87 -2.26 2.76
CA SER A 186 22.70 -2.79 1.71
C SER A 186 22.83 -4.29 2.00
N SER A 187 22.12 -5.13 1.26
CA SER A 187 22.41 -6.56 1.23
C SER A 187 23.65 -6.78 0.36
N SER A 188 24.78 -6.26 0.83
CA SER A 188 26.12 -6.60 0.38
C SER A 188 26.55 -7.90 1.04
N SER A 189 25.81 -8.99 0.84
CA SER A 189 26.23 -10.34 1.21
C SER A 189 25.35 -11.34 0.48
N CYS A 190 25.92 -11.99 -0.53
CA CYS A 190 25.48 -13.21 -1.24
C CYS A 190 25.57 -13.08 -2.76
N LEU A 191 26.70 -12.59 -3.27
CA LEU A 191 27.18 -13.02 -4.58
C LEU A 191 28.47 -13.80 -4.36
N GLY A 192 28.33 -15.11 -4.26
CA GLY A 192 29.44 -16.03 -4.05
C GLY A 192 29.18 -17.35 -4.76
N LYS A 193 29.64 -17.40 -6.02
CA LYS A 193 29.93 -18.57 -6.87
C LYS A 193 28.85 -19.00 -7.88
N ALA A 194 28.98 -18.45 -9.09
CA ALA A 194 29.07 -19.18 -10.38
C ALA A 194 29.40 -18.13 -11.46
N LEU A 195 30.64 -18.07 -11.98
CA LEU A 195 30.99 -18.55 -13.33
C LEU A 195 29.88 -18.19 -14.34
N THR A 196 30.07 -17.29 -15.31
CA THR A 196 30.99 -17.43 -16.45
C THR A 196 31.11 -16.13 -17.27
N THR A 197 32.27 -15.99 -17.93
CA THR A 197 32.50 -15.26 -19.20
C THR A 197 32.71 -13.74 -19.16
N LYS A 198 33.98 -13.36 -19.37
CA LYS A 198 34.47 -12.01 -19.65
C LYS A 198 33.81 -11.45 -20.92
N ASN A 199 33.30 -10.23 -20.88
CA ASN A 199 33.17 -9.40 -22.07
C ASN A 199 33.51 -7.93 -21.72
N SER A 200 34.73 -7.53 -22.05
CA SER A 200 35.39 -6.30 -21.63
C SER A 200 35.03 -5.06 -22.47
N ASN A 201 33.79 -4.97 -22.97
CA ASN A 201 33.33 -3.84 -23.81
C ASN A 201 32.12 -3.07 -23.27
N LEU A 202 31.57 -3.44 -22.11
CA LEU A 202 30.42 -2.75 -21.49
C LEU A 202 30.82 -1.74 -20.39
N GLU A 203 32.01 -1.84 -19.80
CA GLU A 203 32.47 -0.90 -18.75
C GLU A 203 32.92 0.48 -19.30
N LYS A 204 33.09 0.63 -20.62
CA LYS A 204 33.52 1.91 -21.22
C LYS A 204 32.36 2.87 -21.52
N LEU A 205 31.12 2.38 -21.64
CA LEU A 205 29.95 3.22 -21.95
C LEU A 205 29.27 3.78 -20.69
N GLU A 206 29.45 3.15 -19.55
CA GLU A 206 28.83 3.59 -18.27
C GLU A 206 29.62 4.74 -17.60
N LEU A 207 30.92 4.86 -17.90
CA LEU A 207 31.81 5.90 -17.37
C LEU A 207 31.74 7.25 -18.13
N ASP A 208 31.31 7.25 -19.39
CA ASP A 208 31.08 8.50 -20.15
C ASP A 208 29.72 9.13 -19.81
N PHE A 209 28.70 8.31 -19.53
CA PHE A 209 27.36 8.80 -19.16
C PHE A 209 27.33 9.48 -17.77
N LEU A 210 28.19 9.04 -16.84
CA LEU A 210 28.27 9.60 -15.49
C LEU A 210 29.10 10.90 -15.40
N LYS A 211 29.88 11.27 -16.42
CA LYS A 211 30.56 12.58 -16.45
C LYS A 211 29.68 13.72 -16.96
N GLN A 212 28.67 13.44 -17.77
CA GLN A 212 27.77 14.48 -18.31
C GLN A 212 26.69 14.97 -17.33
N LEU A 213 26.38 14.23 -16.27
CA LEU A 213 25.35 14.62 -15.29
C LEU A 213 25.86 15.43 -14.10
N SER A 214 27.14 15.85 -14.10
CA SER A 214 27.72 16.71 -13.05
C SER A 214 27.93 18.17 -13.45
N TYR A 215 27.51 18.59 -14.65
CA TYR A 215 27.80 19.94 -15.19
C TYR A 215 26.58 20.80 -15.57
N GLN A 216 25.43 20.59 -14.92
CA GLN A 216 24.29 21.52 -14.94
C GLN A 216 23.71 21.60 -13.53
N GLY A 217 24.44 22.30 -12.67
CA GLY A 217 23.91 23.01 -11.50
C GLY A 217 24.15 24.50 -11.74
#